data_AF-A0A158DL32-F1
#
_entry.id   AF-A0A158DL32-F1
#
_cell.length_a   1.000
_cell.length_b   1.000
_cell.length_c   1.000
_cell.angle_alpha   90.00
_cell.angle_beta   90.00
_cell.angle_gamma   90.00
#
_symmetry.space_group_name_H-M   'P 1'
#
loop_
_entity.id
_entity.type
_entity.pdbx_description
1 polymer ?
#
loop_
_entity_poly.entity_id
_entity_poly.type
_entity_poly.pdbx_seq_one_letter_code
_entity_poly.pdbx_strand_id
1 'polypeptide(L)'
;MKPSKRPYRLISRRSCLRLAQLYQEGLNEGKWKTQLGALSTLRVSQGDLSLALQLHELPDEILDLFDDLIGISSHTVRVIRHTVIHDGIKTVLGRIRQSGATNAKHSNKAVLKIVKGHALNSKTMLRWSGQDPVKIAARALDLPKNISDRYHLGVTNGEWASFSACAKALGVSRRNVSVAVSIRELPDAVRHLFYETDLTFAVGKRLLALKDELGLDEMLVRARCVESMFDASGRTAANILSELNAENIRPSTFTRVRIRKGRGRNRLVIECKDSELLWRYRNEIEKSITKVLKKRITDAELVQFLRQFGSIFDKAHLARLPSTFAPRPS
;
A
#
# COMPACT_ATOMS: atom_id res chain seq x y z
N MET A 1 27.38 7.97 -19.25
CA MET A 1 28.01 9.17 -18.67
C MET A 1 28.21 8.97 -17.17
N LYS A 2 29.45 8.81 -16.71
CA LYS A 2 29.76 8.69 -15.27
C LYS A 2 29.47 10.04 -14.60
N PRO A 3 28.77 10.09 -13.45
CA PRO A 3 28.59 11.35 -12.73
C PRO A 3 29.96 11.86 -12.28
N SER A 4 30.32 13.08 -12.70
CA SER A 4 31.59 13.67 -12.30
C SER A 4 31.60 13.82 -10.78
N LYS A 5 32.63 13.23 -10.15
CA LYS A 5 32.87 13.37 -8.71
C LYS A 5 33.05 14.86 -8.45
N ARG A 6 32.17 15.45 -7.61
CA ARG A 6 32.34 16.85 -7.17
C ARG A 6 33.75 17.01 -6.60
N PRO A 7 34.45 18.11 -6.89
CA PRO A 7 35.82 18.30 -6.44
C PRO A 7 35.88 18.20 -4.91
N TYR A 8 36.71 17.28 -4.42
CA TYR A 8 36.87 16.85 -3.02
C TYR A 8 37.01 18.03 -2.05
N ARG A 9 37.59 19.15 -2.51
CA ARG A 9 37.81 20.39 -1.75
C ARG A 9 36.53 21.08 -1.26
N LEU A 10 35.41 21.00 -1.99
CA LEU A 10 34.14 21.63 -1.57
C LEU A 10 33.37 20.79 -0.54
N ILE A 11 33.55 19.46 -0.57
CA ILE A 11 32.94 18.53 0.39
C ILE A 11 33.64 18.65 1.75
N SER A 12 34.97 18.77 1.74
CA SER A 12 35.81 18.89 2.94
C SER A 12 35.44 20.08 3.84
N ARG A 13 35.06 21.24 3.28
CA ARG A 13 34.64 22.42 4.08
C ARG A 13 33.27 22.29 4.76
N ARG A 14 32.42 21.37 4.30
CA ARG A 14 31.07 21.13 4.86
C ARG A 14 30.99 19.82 5.66
N SER A 15 32.12 19.15 5.84
CA SER A 15 32.22 17.95 6.66
C SER A 15 32.11 18.32 8.13
N CYS A 16 31.14 17.76 8.83
CA CYS A 16 30.98 17.93 10.27
C CYS A 16 32.21 17.41 11.03
N LEU A 17 32.79 16.28 10.58
CA LEU A 17 33.99 15.71 11.19
C LEU A 17 35.17 16.69 11.10
N ARG A 18 35.42 17.23 9.89
CA ARG A 18 36.52 18.18 9.70
C ARG A 18 36.29 19.49 10.44
N LEU A 19 35.04 19.98 10.49
CA LEU A 19 34.70 21.18 11.24
C LEU A 19 34.90 21.01 12.75
N ALA A 20 34.53 19.86 13.32
CA ALA A 20 34.77 19.55 14.72
C ALA A 20 36.27 19.43 15.04
N GLN A 21 37.04 18.77 14.16
CA GLN A 21 38.50 18.70 14.29
C GLN A 21 39.15 20.08 14.25
N LEU A 22 38.82 20.91 13.24
CA LEU A 22 39.35 22.26 13.12
C LEU A 22 39.00 23.10 14.34
N TYR A 23 37.77 22.97 14.86
CA TYR A 23 37.34 23.64 16.09
C TYR A 23 38.23 23.27 17.30
N GLN A 24 38.51 21.98 17.46
CA GLN A 24 39.35 21.48 18.56
C GLN A 24 40.82 21.87 18.39
N GLU A 25 41.37 21.76 17.18
CA GLU A 25 42.73 22.19 16.85
C GLU A 25 42.93 23.66 17.21
N GLY A 26 42.02 24.55 16.81
CA GLY A 26 42.15 25.97 17.14
C GLY A 26 41.85 26.33 18.60
N LEU A 27 41.13 25.49 19.35
CA LEU A 27 41.08 25.61 20.81
C LEU A 27 42.44 25.27 21.44
N ASN A 28 43.05 24.16 21.01
CA ASN A 28 44.35 23.69 21.51
C ASN A 28 45.49 24.66 21.17
N GLU A 29 45.46 25.25 19.97
CA GLU A 29 46.43 26.23 19.50
C GLU A 29 46.15 27.66 20.00
N GLY A 30 45.06 27.87 20.74
CA GLY A 30 44.68 29.19 21.27
C GLY A 30 44.21 30.20 20.20
N LYS A 31 43.90 29.75 18.98
CA LYS A 31 43.36 30.59 17.89
C LYS A 31 42.02 31.23 18.26
N TRP A 32 41.25 30.56 19.12
CA TRP A 32 40.03 31.11 19.73
C TRP A 32 39.85 30.53 21.14
N LYS A 33 39.17 31.29 22.01
CA LYS A 33 38.77 30.86 23.36
C LYS A 33 37.26 30.64 23.50
N THR A 34 36.49 31.12 22.54
CA THR A 34 35.02 31.07 22.55
C THR A 34 34.51 30.54 21.22
N GLN A 35 33.32 29.95 21.24
CA GLN A 35 32.66 29.46 20.03
C GLN A 35 32.40 30.60 19.02
N LEU A 36 32.05 31.80 19.49
CA LEU A 36 31.88 33.00 18.65
C LEU A 36 33.16 33.35 17.88
N GLY A 37 34.33 33.27 18.52
CA GLY A 37 35.61 33.51 17.86
C GLY A 37 35.96 32.44 16.82
N ALA A 38 35.53 31.20 17.05
CA ALA A 38 35.69 30.13 16.06
C ALA A 38 34.79 30.35 14.83
N LEU A 39 33.55 30.84 15.00
CA LEU A 39 32.61 31.06 13.90
C LEU A 39 33.15 32.06 12.86
N SER A 40 33.71 33.18 13.31
CA SER A 40 34.28 34.20 12.43
C SER A 40 35.50 33.67 11.67
N THR A 41 36.34 32.88 12.35
CA THR A 41 37.59 32.33 11.79
C THR A 41 37.32 31.18 10.81
N LEU A 42 36.43 30.26 11.18
CA LEU A 42 36.05 29.11 10.35
C LEU A 42 35.04 29.47 9.25
N ARG A 43 34.43 30.67 9.31
CA ARG A 43 33.42 31.18 8.37
C ARG A 43 32.23 30.23 8.21
N VAL A 44 31.72 29.71 9.31
CA VAL A 44 30.56 28.80 9.37
C VAL A 44 29.44 29.38 10.23
N SER A 45 28.20 28.92 10.00
CA SER A 45 27.08 29.32 10.83
C SER A 45 27.15 28.68 12.23
N GLN A 46 26.54 29.33 13.23
CA GLN A 46 26.43 28.78 14.58
C GLN A 46 25.75 27.41 14.59
N GLY A 47 24.69 27.25 13.77
CA GLY A 47 23.97 25.98 13.65
C GLY A 47 24.82 24.87 13.04
N ASP A 48 25.61 25.17 12.01
CA ASP A 48 26.50 24.17 11.40
C ASP A 48 27.62 23.74 12.36
N LEU A 49 28.22 24.69 13.08
CA LEU A 49 29.25 24.36 14.08
C LEU A 49 28.65 23.55 15.23
N SER A 50 27.48 23.93 15.74
CA SER A 50 26.80 23.17 16.79
C SER A 50 26.48 21.74 16.35
N LEU A 51 25.94 21.55 15.14
CA LEU A 51 25.67 20.22 14.58
C LEU A 51 26.95 19.43 14.32
N ALA A 52 28.04 20.09 13.90
CA ALA A 52 29.32 19.44 13.69
C ALA A 52 29.91 18.92 14.99
N LEU A 53 29.86 19.72 16.06
CA LEU A 53 30.26 19.29 17.39
C LEU A 53 29.39 18.13 17.82
N GLN A 54 28.07 18.21 17.69
CA GLN A 54 27.14 17.13 18.04
C GLN A 54 27.32 15.80 17.28
N LEU A 55 28.21 15.71 16.29
CA LEU A 55 28.50 14.46 15.59
C LEU A 55 29.05 13.38 16.53
N HIS A 56 29.89 13.75 17.51
CA HIS A 56 30.48 12.80 18.46
C HIS A 56 29.48 12.28 19.50
N GLU A 57 28.30 12.91 19.62
CA GLU A 57 27.22 12.45 20.50
C GLU A 57 26.37 11.36 19.83
N LEU A 58 26.58 11.09 18.53
CA LEU A 58 25.89 10.00 17.85
C LEU A 58 26.49 8.65 18.29
N PRO A 59 25.66 7.61 18.48
CA PRO A 59 26.17 6.27 18.78
C PRO A 59 27.10 5.76 17.69
N ASP A 60 28.16 5.08 18.11
CA ASP A 60 29.15 4.49 17.20
C ASP A 60 28.49 3.55 16.19
N GLU A 61 27.45 2.82 16.58
CA GLU A 61 26.74 1.93 15.66
C GLU A 61 26.03 2.67 14.51
N ILE A 62 25.76 3.97 14.64
CA ILE A 62 25.25 4.80 13.53
C ILE A 62 26.40 5.30 12.68
N LEU A 63 27.50 5.74 13.31
CA LEU A 63 28.69 6.24 12.61
C LEU A 63 29.35 5.14 11.78
N ASP A 64 29.36 3.91 12.28
CA ASP A 64 29.92 2.73 11.62
C ASP A 64 29.20 2.35 10.34
N LEU A 65 27.96 2.81 10.13
CA LEU A 65 27.23 2.57 8.87
C LEU A 65 27.76 3.41 7.71
N PHE A 66 28.46 4.51 7.97
CA PHE A 66 28.94 5.40 6.93
C PHE A 66 30.21 4.85 6.28
N ASP A 67 30.22 4.83 4.94
CA ASP A 67 31.39 4.50 4.12
C ASP A 67 32.51 5.55 4.26
N ASP A 68 32.15 6.82 4.38
CA ASP A 68 33.09 7.91 4.56
C ASP A 68 32.52 8.97 5.53
N LEU A 69 33.19 9.13 6.68
CA LEU A 69 32.84 10.13 7.69
C LEU A 69 33.05 11.56 7.19
N ILE A 70 33.95 11.77 6.21
CA ILE A 70 34.19 13.08 5.61
C ILE A 70 32.94 13.57 4.87
N GLY A 71 32.13 12.65 4.34
CA GLY A 71 30.88 12.97 3.67
C GLY A 71 29.77 13.48 4.58
N ILE A 72 29.86 13.31 5.90
CA ILE A 72 28.77 13.64 6.84
C ILE A 72 28.63 15.17 6.96
N SER A 73 27.48 15.67 6.53
CA SER A 73 27.14 17.10 6.56
C SER A 73 26.22 17.45 7.73
N SER A 74 26.09 18.75 8.05
CA SER A 74 25.18 19.24 9.11
C SER A 74 23.75 18.76 8.91
N HIS A 75 23.29 18.70 7.64
CA HIS A 75 21.98 18.16 7.30
C HIS A 75 21.83 16.69 7.71
N THR A 76 22.86 15.89 7.50
CA THR A 76 22.86 14.46 7.84
C THR A 76 22.75 14.28 9.35
N VAL A 77 23.57 15.01 10.12
CA VAL A 77 23.54 14.97 11.59
C VAL A 77 22.18 15.44 12.11
N ARG A 78 21.66 16.55 11.58
CA ARG A 78 20.34 17.08 11.96
C ARG A 78 19.23 16.06 11.75
N VAL A 79 19.23 15.38 10.60
CA VAL A 79 18.22 14.37 10.28
C VAL A 79 18.32 13.18 11.24
N ILE A 80 19.53 12.68 11.52
CA ILE A 80 19.73 11.56 12.44
C ILE A 80 19.25 11.94 13.84
N ARG A 81 19.69 13.09 14.37
CA ARG A 81 19.27 13.57 15.68
C ARG A 81 17.76 13.74 15.78
N HIS A 82 17.14 14.34 14.76
CA HIS A 82 15.69 14.49 14.73
C HIS A 82 14.98 13.13 14.78
N THR A 83 15.47 12.13 14.04
CA THR A 83 14.90 10.78 14.08
C THR A 83 15.13 10.10 15.44
N VAL A 84 16.30 10.27 16.06
CA VAL A 84 16.60 9.74 17.39
C VAL A 84 15.71 10.38 18.47
N ILE A 85 15.48 11.69 18.41
CA ILE A 85 14.60 12.41 19.33
C ILE A 85 13.15 11.94 19.18
N HIS A 86 12.68 11.77 17.94
CA HIS A 86 11.29 11.40 17.67
C HIS A 86 10.99 9.93 17.99
N ASP A 87 11.85 9.00 17.55
CA ASP A 87 11.59 7.56 17.62
C ASP A 87 12.25 6.89 18.84
N GLY A 88 13.19 7.58 19.49
CA GLY A 88 14.03 7.04 20.54
C GLY A 88 15.26 6.29 20.00
N ILE A 89 16.39 6.44 20.70
CA ILE A 89 17.67 5.83 20.34
C ILE A 89 17.60 4.29 20.22
N LYS A 90 16.91 3.62 21.16
CA LYS A 90 16.75 2.16 21.18
C LYS A 90 16.03 1.66 19.92
N THR A 91 14.99 2.38 19.48
CA THR A 91 14.24 2.05 18.27
C THR A 91 15.10 2.19 17.03
N VAL A 92 15.87 3.27 16.92
CA VAL A 92 16.78 3.51 15.79
C VAL A 92 17.86 2.43 15.71
N LEU A 93 18.52 2.11 16.83
CA LEU A 93 19.51 1.03 16.88
C LEU A 93 18.89 -0.34 16.55
N GLY A 94 17.67 -0.60 17.04
CA GLY A 94 16.92 -1.80 16.70
C GLY A 94 16.68 -1.94 15.19
N ARG A 95 16.28 -0.85 14.52
CA ARG A 95 16.10 -0.84 13.04
C ARG A 95 17.41 -1.10 12.30
N ILE A 96 18.52 -0.52 12.77
CA ILE A 96 19.84 -0.74 12.18
C ILE A 96 20.22 -2.23 12.27
N ARG A 97 20.10 -2.83 13.45
CA ARG A 97 20.38 -4.26 13.67
C ARG A 97 19.48 -5.16 12.80
N GLN A 98 18.18 -4.87 12.74
CA GLN A 98 17.22 -5.64 11.94
C GLN A 98 17.40 -5.49 10.42
N SER A 99 17.99 -4.37 9.98
CA SER A 99 18.29 -4.15 8.56
C SER A 99 19.42 -5.04 8.05
N GLY A 100 20.25 -5.60 8.95
CA GLY A 100 21.46 -6.36 8.59
C GLY A 100 22.63 -5.47 8.14
N ALA A 101 22.50 -4.15 8.29
CA ALA A 101 23.49 -3.16 7.88
C ALA A 101 24.70 -3.06 8.83
N THR A 102 24.68 -3.78 9.95
CA THR A 102 25.62 -3.58 11.09
C THR A 102 27.09 -3.82 10.74
N ASN A 103 27.39 -4.46 9.60
CA ASN A 103 28.75 -4.73 9.15
C ASN A 103 29.04 -4.20 7.72
N ALA A 104 28.09 -3.47 7.12
CA ALA A 104 28.20 -3.00 5.75
C ALA A 104 28.33 -1.48 5.73
N LYS A 105 29.33 -0.99 4.99
CA LYS A 105 29.54 0.44 4.76
C LYS A 105 28.55 0.93 3.70
N HIS A 106 27.88 2.04 4.01
CA HIS A 106 26.78 2.57 3.20
C HIS A 106 27.00 4.05 2.88
N SER A 107 26.51 4.46 1.71
CA SER A 107 26.44 5.89 1.37
C SER A 107 25.55 6.65 2.35
N ASN A 108 25.81 7.94 2.58
CA ASN A 108 25.02 8.77 3.50
C ASN A 108 23.51 8.68 3.26
N LYS A 109 23.10 8.59 1.99
CA LYS A 109 21.69 8.50 1.62
C LYS A 109 21.06 7.18 2.05
N ALA A 110 21.82 6.09 1.98
CA ALA A 110 21.37 4.78 2.45
C ALA A 110 21.32 4.74 3.99
N VAL A 111 22.33 5.28 4.68
CA VAL A 111 22.34 5.38 6.15
C VAL A 111 21.11 6.14 6.66
N LEU A 112 20.82 7.32 6.10
CA LEU A 112 19.64 8.11 6.49
C LEU A 112 18.32 7.35 6.32
N LYS A 113 18.21 6.45 5.33
CA LYS A 113 17.01 5.62 5.16
C LYS A 113 16.91 4.51 6.19
N ILE A 114 18.04 3.87 6.52
CA ILE A 114 18.10 2.82 7.54
C ILE A 114 17.68 3.43 8.88
N VAL A 115 18.27 4.58 9.24
CA VAL A 115 17.93 5.33 10.47
C VAL A 115 16.45 5.70 10.50
N LYS A 116 15.90 6.22 9.39
CA LYS A 116 14.46 6.53 9.26
C LYS A 116 13.54 5.31 9.16
N GLY A 117 14.08 4.08 9.11
CA GLY A 117 13.29 2.86 8.99
C GLY A 117 12.69 2.59 7.61
N HIS A 118 13.01 3.37 6.57
CA HIS A 118 12.44 3.18 5.23
C HIS A 118 12.82 1.83 4.61
N ALA A 119 14.03 1.33 4.89
CA ALA A 119 14.49 0.04 4.40
C ALA A 119 13.74 -1.14 5.07
N LEU A 120 13.53 -1.05 6.39
CA LEU A 120 12.77 -2.05 7.14
C LEU A 120 11.31 -2.06 6.70
N ASN A 121 10.68 -0.89 6.56
CA ASN A 121 9.31 -0.77 6.06
C ASN A 121 9.20 -1.32 4.64
N SER A 122 10.18 -1.09 3.78
CA SER A 122 10.14 -1.68 2.43
C SER A 122 10.29 -3.20 2.46
N LYS A 123 11.12 -3.74 3.36
CA LYS A 123 11.27 -5.19 3.55
C LYS A 123 10.00 -5.84 4.09
N THR A 124 9.28 -5.19 5.01
CA THR A 124 7.97 -5.68 5.48
C THR A 124 6.93 -5.63 4.37
N MET A 125 6.92 -4.54 3.58
CA MET A 125 6.04 -4.43 2.41
C MET A 125 6.31 -5.53 1.38
N LEU A 126 7.54 -6.02 1.22
CA LEU A 126 7.87 -7.10 0.26
C LEU A 126 7.51 -8.51 0.73
N ARG A 127 7.33 -8.77 2.04
CA ARG A 127 7.09 -10.14 2.57
C ARG A 127 5.91 -10.84 1.90
N TRP A 128 4.91 -10.08 1.45
CA TRP A 128 3.67 -10.61 0.89
C TRP A 128 3.71 -10.90 -0.61
N SER A 129 4.69 -10.36 -1.33
CA SER A 129 4.73 -10.46 -2.80
C SER A 129 5.62 -11.59 -3.32
N GLY A 130 6.20 -12.37 -2.39
CA GLY A 130 7.32 -13.27 -2.62
C GLY A 130 8.61 -12.46 -2.78
N GLN A 131 9.65 -12.81 -2.02
CA GLN A 131 10.92 -12.07 -2.05
C GLN A 131 11.78 -12.35 -3.27
N ASP A 132 11.28 -13.09 -4.26
CA ASP A 132 12.03 -13.44 -5.46
C ASP A 132 12.19 -12.19 -6.36
N PRO A 133 13.40 -11.60 -6.41
CA PRO A 133 13.61 -10.36 -7.13
C PRO A 133 13.41 -10.55 -8.64
N VAL A 134 13.68 -11.75 -9.17
CA VAL A 134 13.57 -12.07 -10.59
C VAL A 134 12.10 -12.07 -11.00
N LYS A 135 11.23 -12.69 -10.19
CA LYS A 135 9.79 -12.69 -10.42
C LYS A 135 9.19 -11.29 -10.34
N ILE A 136 9.60 -10.49 -9.36
CA ILE A 136 9.11 -9.10 -9.21
C ILE A 136 9.52 -8.25 -10.42
N ALA A 137 10.76 -8.41 -10.90
CA ALA A 137 11.27 -7.69 -12.06
C ALA A 137 10.58 -8.11 -13.38
N ALA A 138 10.11 -9.34 -13.49
CA ALA A 138 9.45 -9.85 -14.69
C ALA A 138 7.97 -9.44 -14.83
N ARG A 139 7.29 -9.06 -13.73
CA ARG A 139 5.85 -8.69 -13.75
C ARG A 139 5.59 -7.41 -14.54
N ALA A 140 4.47 -7.33 -15.25
CA ALA A 140 4.05 -6.12 -15.95
C ALA A 140 3.83 -4.93 -14.98
N LEU A 141 4.01 -3.70 -15.48
CA LEU A 141 3.86 -2.45 -14.69
C LEU A 141 2.46 -1.84 -14.80
N ASP A 142 1.48 -2.64 -15.18
CA ASP A 142 0.07 -2.28 -15.35
C ASP A 142 -0.67 -2.14 -14.01
N LEU A 143 -0.33 -2.99 -13.05
CA LEU A 143 -0.99 -3.04 -11.74
C LEU A 143 -0.22 -2.22 -10.67
N PRO A 144 -0.95 -1.52 -9.78
CA PRO A 144 -0.34 -0.80 -8.66
C PRO A 144 0.55 -1.68 -7.78
N LYS A 145 0.13 -2.94 -7.54
CA LYS A 145 0.91 -3.91 -6.76
C LYS A 145 2.32 -4.09 -7.32
N ASN A 146 2.46 -4.29 -8.63
CA ASN A 146 3.74 -4.55 -9.27
C ASN A 146 4.68 -3.34 -9.21
N ILE A 147 4.15 -2.13 -9.39
CA ILE A 147 4.93 -0.88 -9.25
C ILE A 147 5.40 -0.69 -7.81
N SER A 148 4.53 -0.94 -6.83
CA SER A 148 4.89 -0.85 -5.41
C SER A 148 5.93 -1.90 -5.01
N ASP A 149 5.76 -3.16 -5.45
CA ASP A 149 6.72 -4.24 -5.20
C ASP A 149 8.11 -3.89 -5.75
N ARG A 150 8.18 -3.43 -7.00
CA ARG A 150 9.45 -2.97 -7.58
C ARG A 150 10.01 -1.80 -6.79
N TYR A 151 9.18 -0.82 -6.40
CA TYR A 151 9.62 0.32 -5.61
C TYR A 151 10.30 -0.12 -4.31
N HIS A 152 9.63 -0.98 -3.53
CA HIS A 152 10.18 -1.46 -2.27
C HIS A 152 11.43 -2.33 -2.48
N LEU A 153 11.49 -3.13 -3.55
CA LEU A 153 12.68 -3.90 -3.91
C LEU A 153 13.87 -2.99 -4.24
N GLY A 154 13.66 -1.96 -5.07
CA GLY A 154 14.70 -0.98 -5.38
C GLY A 154 15.12 -0.15 -4.16
N VAL A 155 14.21 0.07 -3.19
CA VAL A 155 14.56 0.71 -1.92
C VAL A 155 15.40 -0.20 -1.04
N THR A 156 15.07 -1.50 -0.93
CA THR A 156 15.83 -2.48 -0.15
C THR A 156 17.21 -2.74 -0.75
N ASN A 157 17.32 -2.78 -2.08
CA ASN A 157 18.59 -2.95 -2.80
C ASN A 157 19.44 -1.66 -2.81
N GLY A 158 18.90 -0.55 -2.33
CA GLY A 158 19.58 0.76 -2.34
C GLY A 158 19.61 1.45 -3.71
N GLU A 159 19.03 0.85 -4.75
CA GLU A 159 18.95 1.39 -6.11
C GLU A 159 18.17 2.70 -6.16
N TRP A 160 17.02 2.77 -5.47
CA TRP A 160 16.12 3.92 -5.53
C TRP A 160 15.94 4.55 -4.18
N ALA A 161 15.97 5.87 -4.15
CA ALA A 161 15.89 6.64 -2.91
C ALA A 161 14.81 7.72 -2.88
N SER A 162 13.98 7.75 -3.92
CA SER A 162 12.79 8.58 -3.97
C SER A 162 11.84 8.01 -5.02
N PHE A 163 10.57 8.39 -4.95
CA PHE A 163 9.60 8.07 -6.00
C PHE A 163 10.05 8.56 -7.38
N SER A 164 10.73 9.72 -7.45
CA SER A 164 11.25 10.25 -8.72
C SER A 164 12.35 9.37 -9.33
N ALA A 165 13.22 8.79 -8.50
CA ALA A 165 14.27 7.89 -8.98
C ALA A 165 13.67 6.60 -9.56
N CYS A 166 12.70 6.02 -8.85
CA CYS A 166 11.94 4.85 -9.29
C CYS A 166 11.16 5.14 -10.58
N ALA A 167 10.42 6.25 -10.62
CA ALA A 167 9.66 6.69 -11.79
C ALA A 167 10.52 6.79 -13.05
N LYS A 168 11.70 7.40 -12.93
CA LYS A 168 12.66 7.52 -14.03
C LYS A 168 13.20 6.15 -14.47
N ALA A 169 13.51 5.26 -13.53
CA ALA A 169 14.04 3.94 -13.83
C ALA A 169 13.00 3.01 -14.49
N LEU A 170 11.74 3.11 -14.07
CA LEU A 170 10.65 2.29 -14.57
C LEU A 170 9.91 2.88 -15.78
N GLY A 171 10.18 4.14 -16.14
CA GLY A 171 9.44 4.84 -17.19
C GLY A 171 7.98 5.13 -16.82
N VAL A 172 7.66 5.19 -15.53
CA VAL A 172 6.30 5.42 -15.01
C VAL A 172 6.19 6.80 -14.38
N SER A 173 5.01 7.41 -14.37
CA SER A 173 4.82 8.71 -13.72
C SER A 173 5.10 8.63 -12.21
N ARG A 174 5.74 9.67 -11.65
CA ARG A 174 5.97 9.80 -10.19
C ARG A 174 4.66 9.68 -9.40
N ARG A 175 3.57 10.24 -9.94
CA ARG A 175 2.23 10.18 -9.30
C ARG A 175 1.74 8.74 -9.19
N ASN A 176 1.92 7.91 -10.22
CA ASN A 176 1.53 6.50 -10.16
C ASN A 176 2.38 5.71 -9.17
N VAL A 177 3.69 5.97 -9.08
CA VAL A 177 4.54 5.35 -8.04
C VAL A 177 4.04 5.71 -6.64
N SER A 178 3.74 6.98 -6.40
CA SER A 178 3.20 7.44 -5.11
C SER A 178 1.88 6.75 -4.78
N VAL A 179 0.93 6.74 -5.73
CA VAL A 179 -0.38 6.10 -5.53
C VAL A 179 -0.23 4.60 -5.30
N ALA A 180 0.62 3.91 -6.04
CA ALA A 180 0.88 2.48 -5.86
C ALA A 180 1.40 2.15 -4.46
N VAL A 181 2.33 2.96 -3.95
CA VAL A 181 2.86 2.80 -2.59
C VAL A 181 1.77 3.09 -1.55
N SER A 182 0.98 4.14 -1.71
CA SER A 182 -0.13 4.44 -0.78
C SER A 182 -1.20 3.35 -0.78
N ILE A 183 -1.51 2.74 -1.93
CA ILE A 183 -2.42 1.59 -2.01
C ILE A 183 -1.84 0.39 -1.24
N ARG A 184 -0.52 0.18 -1.30
CA ARG A 184 0.15 -0.91 -0.58
C ARG A 184 0.14 -0.70 0.94
N GLU A 185 0.18 0.54 1.39
CA GLU A 185 0.11 0.93 2.80
C GLU A 185 -1.29 0.79 3.41
N LEU A 186 -2.32 0.49 2.60
CA LEU A 186 -3.66 0.19 3.13
C LEU A 186 -3.62 -1.09 4.00
N PRO A 187 -4.43 -1.14 5.07
CA PRO A 187 -4.51 -2.32 5.92
C PRO A 187 -4.84 -3.59 5.15
N ASP A 188 -4.27 -4.71 5.58
CA ASP A 188 -4.43 -5.99 4.91
C ASP A 188 -5.89 -6.40 4.78
N ALA A 189 -6.69 -6.19 5.83
CA ALA A 189 -8.12 -6.48 5.81
C ALA A 189 -8.87 -5.77 4.66
N VAL A 190 -8.42 -4.58 4.25
CA VAL A 190 -9.01 -3.83 3.12
C VAL A 190 -8.47 -4.35 1.79
N ARG A 191 -7.16 -4.57 1.69
CA ARG A 191 -6.51 -4.99 0.44
C ARG A 191 -6.99 -6.38 0.00
N HIS A 192 -7.18 -7.30 0.95
CA HIS A 192 -7.66 -8.66 0.68
C HIS A 192 -9.15 -8.72 0.29
N LEU A 193 -9.88 -7.59 0.37
CA LEU A 193 -11.22 -7.53 -0.20
C LEU A 193 -11.21 -7.65 -1.72
N PHE A 194 -10.13 -7.25 -2.38
CA PHE A 194 -10.03 -7.20 -3.83
C PHE A 194 -9.18 -8.35 -4.36
N TYR A 195 -9.56 -8.89 -5.51
CA TYR A 195 -8.65 -9.72 -6.30
C TYR A 195 -7.49 -8.87 -6.83
N GLU A 196 -6.34 -9.50 -7.09
CA GLU A 196 -5.14 -8.76 -7.52
C GLU A 196 -5.35 -8.00 -8.83
N THR A 197 -6.14 -8.56 -9.75
CA THR A 197 -6.51 -7.95 -11.04
C THR A 197 -7.45 -6.77 -10.89
N ASP A 198 -8.24 -6.75 -9.82
CA ASP A 198 -9.34 -5.80 -9.64
C ASP A 198 -8.87 -4.52 -8.94
N LEU A 199 -7.76 -4.60 -8.20
CA LEU A 199 -7.14 -3.46 -7.52
C LEU A 199 -6.34 -2.59 -8.49
N THR A 200 -7.04 -1.99 -9.45
CA THR A 200 -6.47 -1.06 -10.43
C THR A 200 -6.16 0.31 -9.82
N PHE A 201 -5.46 1.18 -10.56
CA PHE A 201 -5.20 2.56 -10.13
C PHE A 201 -6.49 3.37 -9.88
N ALA A 202 -7.54 3.13 -10.66
CA ALA A 202 -8.81 3.84 -10.49
C ALA A 202 -9.51 3.42 -9.19
N VAL A 203 -9.60 2.11 -8.94
CA VAL A 203 -10.17 1.54 -7.71
C VAL A 203 -9.34 1.96 -6.50
N GLY A 204 -8.01 1.87 -6.58
CA GLY A 204 -7.12 2.26 -5.51
C GLY A 204 -7.19 3.76 -5.14
N LYS A 205 -7.34 4.66 -6.12
CA LYS A 205 -7.56 6.09 -5.84
C LYS A 205 -8.88 6.33 -5.09
N ARG A 206 -9.95 5.61 -5.44
CA ARG A 206 -11.22 5.69 -4.71
C ARG A 206 -11.07 5.16 -3.28
N LEU A 207 -10.34 4.07 -3.08
CA LEU A 207 -10.04 3.55 -1.73
C LEU A 207 -9.26 4.55 -0.88
N LEU A 208 -8.28 5.23 -1.48
CA LEU A 208 -7.52 6.26 -0.78
C LEU A 208 -8.41 7.45 -0.40
N ALA A 209 -9.31 7.89 -1.30
CA ALA A 209 -10.28 8.93 -0.98
C ALA A 209 -11.21 8.50 0.17
N LEU A 210 -11.73 7.28 0.15
CA LEU A 210 -12.56 6.73 1.23
C LEU A 210 -11.80 6.66 2.57
N LYS A 211 -10.50 6.32 2.54
CA LYS A 211 -9.64 6.35 3.73
C LYS A 211 -9.54 7.78 4.29
N ASP A 212 -9.38 8.78 3.42
CA ASP A 212 -9.26 10.17 3.83
C ASP A 212 -10.59 10.73 4.37
N GLU A 213 -11.73 10.26 3.85
CA GLU A 213 -13.07 10.66 4.28
C GLU A 213 -13.54 9.98 5.57
N LEU A 214 -13.33 8.67 5.70
CA LEU A 214 -13.85 7.87 6.83
C LEU A 214 -12.85 7.75 7.99
N GLY A 215 -11.55 7.85 7.70
CA GLY A 215 -10.49 7.45 8.62
C GLY A 215 -10.23 5.93 8.59
N LEU A 216 -9.06 5.54 9.14
CA LEU A 216 -8.59 4.16 9.10
C LEU A 216 -9.42 3.19 9.94
N ASP A 217 -9.88 3.62 11.13
CA ASP A 217 -10.58 2.74 12.08
C ASP A 217 -11.96 2.33 11.54
N GLU A 218 -12.73 3.29 11.04
CA GLU A 218 -14.04 3.03 10.43
C GLU A 218 -13.91 2.17 9.17
N MET A 219 -12.92 2.47 8.31
CA MET A 219 -12.64 1.68 7.11
C MET A 219 -12.35 0.21 7.45
N LEU A 220 -11.62 -0.04 8.55
CA LEU A 220 -11.31 -1.38 9.04
C LEU A 220 -12.55 -2.11 9.57
N VAL A 221 -13.40 -1.43 10.35
CA VAL A 221 -14.66 -1.99 10.85
C VAL A 221 -15.54 -2.42 9.67
N ARG A 222 -15.70 -1.55 8.66
CA ARG A 222 -16.47 -1.86 7.46
C ARG A 222 -15.87 -2.99 6.65
N ALA A 223 -14.55 -3.03 6.49
CA ALA A 223 -13.87 -4.09 5.75
C ALA A 223 -14.11 -5.48 6.35
N ARG A 224 -14.09 -5.60 7.69
CA ARG A 224 -14.38 -6.86 8.39
C ARG A 224 -15.82 -7.32 8.19
N CYS A 225 -16.77 -6.38 8.16
CA CYS A 225 -18.18 -6.70 7.85
C CYS A 225 -18.33 -7.23 6.42
N VAL A 226 -17.66 -6.61 5.45
CA VAL A 226 -17.69 -7.00 4.03
C VAL A 226 -17.12 -8.40 3.81
N GLU A 227 -16.03 -8.75 4.49
CA GLU A 227 -15.37 -10.06 4.34
C GLU A 227 -16.32 -11.24 4.65
N SER A 228 -17.24 -11.05 5.60
CA SER A 228 -18.24 -12.06 5.99
C SER A 228 -19.40 -12.24 4.99
N MET A 229 -19.59 -11.31 4.05
CA MET A 229 -20.79 -11.25 3.20
C MET A 229 -20.62 -11.90 1.81
N PHE A 230 -19.39 -12.11 1.34
CA PHE A 230 -19.15 -12.50 -0.06
C PHE A 230 -18.50 -13.89 -0.19
N ASP A 231 -19.33 -14.92 -0.37
CA ASP A 231 -18.89 -16.24 -0.86
C ASP A 231 -18.55 -16.14 -2.36
N ALA A 232 -17.27 -15.87 -2.67
CA ALA A 232 -16.50 -15.99 -3.93
C ALA A 232 -17.07 -15.47 -5.27
N SER A 233 -18.38 -15.31 -5.45
CA SER A 233 -19.03 -15.08 -6.75
C SER A 233 -19.67 -13.69 -6.90
N GLY A 234 -19.81 -12.94 -5.80
CA GLY A 234 -20.35 -11.56 -5.77
C GLY A 234 -19.30 -10.47 -5.50
N ARG A 235 -18.02 -10.85 -5.39
CA ARG A 235 -16.91 -10.00 -4.96
C ARG A 235 -16.36 -9.19 -6.14
N THR A 236 -17.10 -8.19 -6.60
CA THR A 236 -16.61 -7.22 -7.60
C THR A 236 -16.05 -5.98 -6.92
N ALA A 237 -15.04 -5.33 -7.50
CA ALA A 237 -14.46 -4.11 -6.96
C ALA A 237 -15.50 -2.99 -6.74
N ALA A 238 -16.48 -2.87 -7.65
CA ALA A 238 -17.53 -1.87 -7.53
C ALA A 238 -18.45 -2.12 -6.33
N ASN A 239 -18.84 -3.37 -6.09
CA ASN A 239 -19.68 -3.74 -4.95
C ASN A 239 -18.92 -3.54 -3.62
N ILE A 240 -17.65 -3.92 -3.57
CA ILE A 240 -16.82 -3.70 -2.37
C ILE A 240 -16.70 -2.21 -2.06
N LEU A 241 -16.46 -1.38 -3.07
CA LEU A 241 -16.36 0.08 -2.88
C LEU A 241 -17.65 0.68 -2.35
N SER A 242 -18.82 0.27 -2.88
CA SER A 242 -20.11 0.80 -2.39
C SER A 242 -20.43 0.35 -0.97
N GLU A 243 -20.05 -0.88 -0.59
CA GLU A 243 -20.22 -1.37 0.78
C GLU A 243 -19.30 -0.62 1.75
N LEU A 244 -18.03 -0.39 1.37
CA LEU A 244 -17.11 0.41 2.18
C LEU A 244 -17.57 1.86 2.33
N ASN A 245 -18.15 2.44 1.27
CA ASN A 245 -18.73 3.78 1.32
C ASN A 245 -20.05 3.83 2.13
N ALA A 246 -20.55 2.68 2.59
CA ALA A 246 -21.88 2.55 3.17
C ALA A 246 -22.97 3.17 2.28
N GLU A 247 -22.80 3.17 0.95
CA GLU A 247 -23.90 3.50 0.02
C GLU A 247 -25.02 2.46 0.15
N ASN A 248 -24.63 1.22 0.50
CA ASN A 248 -25.53 0.17 0.93
C ASN A 248 -25.60 0.17 2.47
N ILE A 249 -25.98 1.30 3.09
CA ILE A 249 -26.48 1.28 4.46
C ILE A 249 -27.49 0.13 4.49
N ARG A 250 -27.20 -0.94 5.27
CA ARG A 250 -28.24 -1.86 5.72
C ARG A 250 -29.36 -0.95 6.18
N PRO A 251 -30.52 -0.87 5.50
CA PRO A 251 -31.59 -0.08 6.06
C PRO A 251 -31.81 -0.69 7.44
N SER A 252 -31.59 0.14 8.46
CA SER A 252 -31.80 -0.17 9.88
C SER A 252 -33.23 -0.65 10.12
N THR A 253 -34.10 -0.48 9.13
CA THR A 253 -35.34 -1.21 8.96
C THR A 253 -35.13 -2.37 8.01
N PHE A 254 -35.17 -3.61 8.53
CA PHE A 254 -35.24 -4.84 7.75
C PHE A 254 -35.98 -4.62 6.43
N THR A 255 -35.28 -4.55 5.29
CA THR A 255 -35.92 -4.71 3.98
C THR A 255 -36.38 -6.15 4.00
N ARG A 256 -37.64 -6.35 4.39
CA ARG A 256 -38.26 -7.66 4.49
C ARG A 256 -38.33 -8.24 3.10
N VAL A 257 -37.25 -8.89 2.66
CA VAL A 257 -37.23 -9.67 1.44
C VAL A 257 -38.21 -10.82 1.67
N ARG A 258 -39.36 -10.76 1.00
CA ARG A 258 -40.37 -11.81 1.07
C ARG A 258 -40.20 -12.69 -0.14
N ILE A 259 -39.88 -13.96 0.10
CA ILE A 259 -39.85 -14.97 -0.94
C ILE A 259 -41.17 -15.73 -0.84
N ARG A 260 -41.97 -15.69 -1.90
CA ARG A 260 -43.24 -16.42 -1.98
C ARG A 260 -43.35 -17.21 -3.27
N LYS A 261 -44.13 -18.29 -3.24
CA LYS A 261 -44.53 -19.00 -4.45
C LYS A 261 -45.49 -18.11 -5.23
N GLY A 262 -45.15 -17.80 -6.48
CA GLY A 262 -46.01 -17.06 -7.38
C GLY A 262 -47.21 -17.89 -7.84
N ARG A 263 -48.26 -17.23 -8.34
CA ARG A 263 -49.37 -17.92 -9.01
C ARG A 263 -48.84 -18.53 -10.31
N GLY A 264 -48.86 -19.87 -10.42
CA GLY A 264 -48.36 -20.65 -11.56
C GLY A 264 -47.42 -21.80 -11.15
N ARG A 265 -47.19 -22.76 -12.06
CA ARG A 265 -46.13 -23.77 -11.89
C ARG A 265 -44.77 -23.07 -11.96
N ASN A 266 -43.87 -23.41 -11.03
CA ASN A 266 -42.45 -22.99 -11.03
C ASN A 266 -42.18 -21.48 -10.95
N ARG A 267 -43.08 -20.69 -10.36
CA ARG A 267 -42.87 -19.25 -10.17
C ARG A 267 -42.41 -18.94 -8.75
N LEU A 268 -41.26 -18.30 -8.62
CA LEU A 268 -40.79 -17.68 -7.38
C LEU A 268 -41.00 -16.17 -7.49
N VAL A 269 -41.55 -15.55 -6.45
CA VAL A 269 -41.70 -14.09 -6.35
C VAL A 269 -40.85 -13.63 -5.19
N ILE A 270 -39.84 -12.80 -5.49
CA ILE A 270 -38.98 -12.18 -4.50
C ILE A 270 -39.40 -10.72 -4.43
N GLU A 271 -39.95 -10.31 -3.29
CA GLU A 271 -40.43 -8.96 -3.05
C GLU A 271 -39.48 -8.25 -2.11
N CYS A 272 -39.10 -7.04 -2.47
CA CYS A 272 -38.29 -6.15 -1.66
C CYS A 272 -38.94 -4.76 -1.69
N LYS A 273 -38.86 -4.02 -0.58
CA LYS A 273 -39.29 -2.62 -0.56
C LYS A 273 -38.40 -1.73 -1.44
N ASP A 274 -37.14 -2.11 -1.58
CA ASP A 274 -36.17 -1.45 -2.44
C ASP A 274 -35.97 -2.29 -3.71
N SER A 275 -36.53 -1.81 -4.82
CA SER A 275 -36.42 -2.47 -6.12
C SER A 275 -35.06 -2.29 -6.77
N GLU A 276 -34.33 -1.21 -6.45
CA GLU A 276 -32.99 -0.96 -7.01
C GLU A 276 -31.99 -1.98 -6.45
N LEU A 277 -32.15 -2.35 -5.17
CA LEU A 277 -31.36 -3.41 -4.53
C LEU A 277 -31.57 -4.77 -5.23
N LEU A 278 -32.80 -5.14 -5.58
CA LEU A 278 -33.06 -6.38 -6.34
C LEU A 278 -32.43 -6.34 -7.74
N TRP A 279 -32.44 -5.17 -8.38
CA TRP A 279 -31.86 -5.00 -9.71
C TRP A 279 -30.33 -5.09 -9.68
N ARG A 280 -29.71 -4.42 -8.69
CA ARG A 280 -28.25 -4.43 -8.49
C ARG A 280 -27.70 -5.83 -8.25
N TYR A 281 -28.44 -6.66 -7.51
CA TYR A 281 -28.09 -8.05 -7.20
C TYR A 281 -28.77 -9.10 -8.08
N ARG A 282 -29.34 -8.71 -9.23
CA ARG A 282 -30.13 -9.61 -10.09
C ARG A 282 -29.34 -10.84 -10.52
N ASN A 283 -28.12 -10.63 -11.01
CA ASN A 283 -27.29 -11.70 -11.56
C ASN A 283 -26.91 -12.72 -10.46
N GLU A 284 -26.70 -12.24 -9.24
CA GLU A 284 -26.38 -13.03 -8.05
C GLU A 284 -27.56 -13.86 -7.58
N ILE A 285 -28.76 -13.27 -7.59
CA ILE A 285 -30.01 -13.95 -7.27
C ILE A 285 -30.27 -15.07 -8.29
N GLU A 286 -30.15 -14.79 -9.59
CA GLU A 286 -30.35 -15.79 -10.67
C GLU A 286 -29.35 -16.96 -10.54
N LYS A 287 -28.07 -16.67 -10.29
CA LYS A 287 -27.04 -17.70 -10.06
C LYS A 287 -27.33 -18.56 -8.84
N SER A 288 -27.76 -17.94 -7.74
CA SER A 288 -28.07 -18.64 -6.49
C SER A 288 -29.26 -19.58 -6.65
N ILE A 289 -30.32 -19.13 -7.33
CA ILE A 289 -31.48 -19.96 -7.69
C ILE A 289 -31.02 -21.15 -8.54
N THR A 290 -30.19 -20.91 -9.56
CA THR A 290 -29.67 -21.97 -10.43
C THR A 290 -28.86 -23.00 -9.65
N LYS A 291 -28.04 -22.57 -8.68
CA LYS A 291 -27.24 -23.46 -7.82
C LYS A 291 -28.12 -24.32 -6.92
N VAL A 292 -29.18 -23.75 -6.33
CA VAL A 292 -30.15 -24.48 -5.51
C VAL A 292 -30.92 -25.50 -6.35
N LEU A 293 -31.37 -25.12 -7.55
CA LEU A 293 -32.03 -26.03 -8.47
C LEU A 293 -31.11 -27.20 -8.84
N LYS A 294 -29.86 -26.93 -9.24
CA LYS A 294 -28.87 -27.98 -9.55
C LYS A 294 -28.66 -28.95 -8.40
N LYS A 295 -28.59 -28.47 -7.15
CA LYS A 295 -28.43 -29.30 -5.96
C LYS A 295 -29.66 -30.15 -5.61
N ARG A 296 -30.88 -29.63 -5.85
CA ARG A 296 -32.12 -30.37 -5.59
C ARG A 296 -32.48 -31.38 -6.68
N ILE A 297 -31.97 -31.17 -7.89
CA ILE A 297 -32.28 -31.98 -9.06
C ILE A 297 -31.42 -33.27 -9.15
N THR A 298 -30.38 -33.39 -8.31
CA THR A 298 -29.45 -34.54 -8.31
C THR A 298 -29.98 -35.83 -7.67
N ASP A 299 -31.06 -35.80 -6.88
CA ASP A 299 -31.63 -37.00 -6.25
C ASP A 299 -32.97 -37.37 -6.92
N ALA A 300 -32.97 -38.47 -7.68
CA ALA A 300 -34.11 -39.28 -8.14
C ALA A 300 -35.25 -38.66 -8.99
N GLU A 301 -35.58 -37.37 -8.90
CA GLU A 301 -36.79 -36.81 -9.53
C GLU A 301 -36.60 -36.35 -10.99
N LEU A 302 -35.37 -36.10 -11.45
CA LEU A 302 -35.11 -35.62 -12.81
C LEU A 302 -35.55 -36.64 -13.88
N VAL A 303 -35.45 -37.95 -13.62
CA VAL A 303 -35.83 -39.00 -14.58
C VAL A 303 -37.36 -39.10 -14.74
N GLN A 304 -38.12 -38.90 -13.66
CA GLN A 304 -39.59 -38.85 -13.70
C GLN A 304 -40.09 -37.51 -14.26
N PHE A 305 -39.45 -36.40 -13.89
CA PHE A 305 -39.80 -35.06 -14.39
C PHE A 305 -39.51 -34.94 -15.90
N LEU A 306 -38.38 -35.44 -16.39
CA LEU A 306 -38.08 -35.46 -17.83
C LEU A 306 -38.98 -36.41 -18.62
N ARG A 307 -39.42 -37.54 -18.05
CA ARG A 307 -40.43 -38.42 -18.69
C ARG A 307 -41.81 -37.76 -18.81
N GLN A 308 -42.20 -36.91 -17.85
CA GLN A 308 -43.45 -36.14 -17.94
C GLN A 308 -43.37 -34.91 -18.85
N PHE A 309 -42.18 -34.33 -19.06
CA PHE A 309 -41.98 -33.17 -19.94
C PHE A 309 -41.51 -33.53 -21.36
N GLY A 310 -41.15 -34.79 -21.61
CA GLY A 310 -40.72 -35.29 -22.93
C GLY A 310 -41.82 -35.27 -24.01
N SER A 311 -43.09 -35.00 -23.65
CA SER A 311 -44.18 -34.86 -24.63
C SER A 311 -44.56 -33.41 -24.96
N ILE A 312 -43.95 -32.40 -24.31
CA ILE A 312 -44.29 -30.97 -24.53
C ILE A 312 -43.17 -30.21 -25.26
N PHE A 313 -41.95 -30.75 -25.29
CA PHE A 313 -40.82 -30.14 -25.99
C PHE A 313 -40.43 -30.95 -27.23
N ASP A 314 -41.33 -30.98 -28.20
CA ASP A 314 -40.91 -31.22 -29.57
C ASP A 314 -40.12 -30.00 -30.08
N LYS A 315 -39.06 -30.31 -30.82
CA LYS A 315 -37.94 -29.43 -31.17
C LYS A 315 -38.38 -28.17 -31.93
N ALA A 316 -38.40 -26.98 -31.29
CA ALA A 316 -38.34 -25.69 -32.02
C ALA A 316 -37.97 -24.42 -31.22
N HIS A 317 -38.10 -24.36 -29.88
CA HIS A 317 -38.12 -23.06 -29.18
C HIS A 317 -37.04 -22.84 -28.10
N LEU A 318 -35.78 -23.18 -28.37
CA LEU A 318 -34.64 -22.70 -27.55
C LEU A 318 -34.13 -21.30 -27.96
N ALA A 319 -34.82 -20.63 -28.89
CA ALA A 319 -34.67 -19.20 -29.11
C ALA A 319 -35.86 -18.47 -28.47
N ARG A 320 -35.57 -17.59 -27.50
CA ARG A 320 -36.49 -16.73 -26.73
C ARG A 320 -37.20 -17.39 -25.55
N LEU A 321 -36.51 -17.44 -24.41
CA LEU A 321 -37.20 -17.22 -23.14
C LEU A 321 -37.52 -15.72 -23.04
N PRO A 322 -38.79 -15.30 -22.95
CA PRO A 322 -39.11 -13.92 -22.65
C PRO A 322 -38.68 -13.64 -21.21
N SER A 323 -37.81 -12.64 -21.03
CA SER A 323 -37.55 -12.04 -19.73
C SER A 323 -38.85 -11.47 -19.18
N THR A 324 -39.51 -12.19 -18.27
CA THR A 324 -40.73 -11.73 -17.57
C THR A 324 -40.43 -10.91 -16.32
N PHE A 325 -39.29 -10.20 -16.28
CA PHE A 325 -39.09 -9.07 -15.36
C PHE A 325 -39.75 -7.83 -15.98
N ALA A 326 -41.07 -7.78 -15.95
CA ALA A 326 -41.81 -6.54 -16.19
C ALA A 326 -42.24 -5.99 -14.83
N PRO A 327 -41.74 -4.81 -14.40
CA PRO A 327 -42.30 -4.15 -13.24
C PRO A 327 -43.76 -3.81 -13.56
N ARG A 328 -44.66 -4.07 -12.62
CA ARG A 328 -45.98 -3.44 -12.69
C ARG A 328 -45.77 -1.95 -12.41
N PRO A 329 -46.24 -1.04 -13.28
CA PRO A 329 -46.34 0.35 -12.89
C PRO A 329 -47.26 0.44 -11.66
N SER A 330 -46.85 1.31 -10.73
CA SER A 330 -47.51 1.59 -9.45
C SER A 330 -48.97 1.99 -9.60
#